data_AF-A0A947G5F3-F1
#
_entry.id   AF-A0A947G5F3-F1
#
_cell.length_a   1.000
_cell.length_b   1.000
_cell.length_c   1.000
_cell.angle_alpha   90.00
_cell.angle_beta   90.00
_cell.angle_gamma   90.00
#
_symmetry.space_group_name_H-M   'P 1'
#
loop_
_entity.id
_entity.type
_entity.pdbx_description
1 polymer ?
#
loop_
_entity_poly.entity_id
_entity_poly.type
_entity_poly.pdbx_seq_one_letter_code
_entity_poly.pdbx_strand_id
1 'polypeptide(L)'
;MNVLNLVSFLGWFALCALAWLIGGCRRPIPWRTLRGSAILVFLLGAVVFLLPAARGVLLVINDLILAFLSASSRGAEFLLGPLALSPGQATGAGEPSIGFVLAAQVLPAVIFFASIMAVLHHLRLIAPVVGFFGRLFHRTLELSGAEALAGSVHMFFGVETAAAVRPYLNGMTRSELLTVLASNLSTVASTTLAIYVLFLKDAFPQIAGHLLSASLLSIPCSVLAAKLMLPETATPETAGAVPPMAREDEHESVMGALAAGAWDGLKVAAGITTILIAVLGLVGVLDYFLATASGWFTESAEPVTIAAILGWLFRPLAWVIGIEGADVAVAGRLLGQRLVLTEVVSYQELGGLAQAGSLSPRTTLILSYAL
;
A
#
# COMPACT_ATOMS: atom_id res chain seq x y z
N MET A 1 22.77 13.73 -14.33
CA MET A 1 21.50 12.99 -14.15
C MET A 1 21.48 11.86 -15.18
N ASN A 2 21.31 10.61 -14.75
CA ASN A 2 21.14 9.48 -15.69
C ASN A 2 19.84 9.67 -16.48
N VAL A 3 19.78 9.17 -17.72
CA VAL A 3 18.60 9.29 -18.61
C VAL A 3 17.32 8.81 -17.91
N LEU A 4 17.39 7.71 -17.16
CA LEU A 4 16.25 7.17 -16.40
C LEU A 4 15.72 8.14 -15.32
N ASN A 5 16.58 8.95 -14.69
CA ASN A 5 16.12 9.94 -13.70
C ASN A 5 15.38 11.10 -14.38
N LEU A 6 15.79 11.46 -15.60
CA LEU A 6 15.05 12.44 -16.40
C LEU A 6 13.68 11.88 -16.82
N VAL A 7 13.63 10.59 -17.20
CA VAL A 7 12.37 9.89 -17.50
C VAL A 7 11.45 9.90 -16.28
N SER A 8 11.92 9.49 -15.09
CA SER A 8 11.11 9.54 -13.86
C SER A 8 10.62 10.96 -13.53
N PHE A 9 11.45 11.98 -13.74
CA PHE A 9 11.06 13.38 -13.52
C PHE A 9 9.97 13.83 -14.50
N LEU A 10 10.11 13.53 -15.79
CA LEU A 10 9.06 13.79 -16.77
C LEU A 10 7.80 12.96 -16.49
N GLY A 11 7.97 11.75 -15.97
CA GLY A 11 6.87 10.87 -15.62
C GLY A 11 5.99 11.40 -14.51
N TRP A 12 6.56 12.10 -13.52
CA TRP A 12 5.77 12.84 -12.54
C TRP A 12 4.75 13.78 -13.21
N PHE A 13 5.17 14.57 -14.20
CA PHE A 13 4.28 15.47 -14.93
C PHE A 13 3.30 14.70 -15.82
N ALA A 14 3.74 13.60 -16.44
CA ALA A 14 2.87 12.76 -17.27
C ALA A 14 1.73 12.13 -16.44
N LEU A 15 2.01 11.66 -15.22
CA LEU A 15 1.00 11.14 -14.30
C LEU A 15 0.04 12.24 -13.82
N CYS A 16 0.55 13.43 -13.52
CA CYS A 16 -0.30 14.58 -13.19
C CYS A 16 -1.21 14.96 -14.36
N ALA A 17 -0.66 14.98 -15.58
CA ALA A 17 -1.44 15.23 -16.79
C ALA A 17 -2.52 14.17 -16.99
N LEU A 18 -2.19 12.88 -16.79
CA LEU A 18 -3.15 11.78 -16.86
C LEU A 18 -4.30 11.97 -15.85
N ALA A 19 -4.00 12.31 -14.59
CA ALA A 19 -5.01 12.58 -13.58
C ALA A 19 -5.93 13.75 -13.99
N TRP A 20 -5.36 14.83 -14.51
CA TRP A 20 -6.12 15.98 -14.99
C TRP A 20 -7.00 15.66 -16.23
N LEU A 21 -6.48 14.83 -17.15
CA LEU A 21 -7.23 14.35 -18.32
C LEU A 21 -8.45 13.53 -17.90
N ILE A 22 -8.28 12.60 -16.96
CA ILE A 22 -9.39 11.80 -16.40
C ILE A 22 -10.44 12.70 -15.73
N GLY A 23 -10.01 13.80 -15.10
CA GLY A 23 -10.88 14.82 -14.49
C GLY A 23 -11.70 15.67 -15.47
N GLY A 24 -11.51 15.51 -16.78
CA GLY A 24 -12.30 16.17 -17.83
C GLY A 24 -11.73 17.50 -18.33
N CYS A 25 -10.46 17.84 -18.04
CA CYS A 25 -9.67 18.98 -18.57
C CYS A 25 -10.22 20.41 -18.38
N ARG A 26 -11.50 20.58 -18.06
CA ARG A 26 -12.17 21.90 -18.00
C ARG A 26 -12.22 22.49 -16.60
N ARG A 27 -11.70 21.78 -15.61
CA ARG A 27 -11.80 22.16 -14.20
C ARG A 27 -10.63 23.05 -13.79
N PRO A 28 -10.84 24.04 -12.89
CA PRO A 28 -9.78 24.92 -12.43
C PRO A 28 -8.71 24.11 -11.68
N ILE A 29 -7.44 24.45 -11.91
CA ILE A 29 -6.33 23.76 -11.26
C ILE A 29 -6.12 24.34 -9.85
N PRO A 30 -6.16 23.52 -8.78
CA PRO A 30 -5.92 23.98 -7.42
C PRO A 30 -4.42 24.17 -7.17
N TRP A 31 -3.85 25.26 -7.70
CA TRP A 31 -2.41 25.55 -7.70
C TRP A 31 -1.75 25.56 -6.32
N ARG A 32 -2.52 25.89 -5.28
CA ARG A 32 -2.01 25.91 -3.91
C ARG A 32 -1.83 24.49 -3.38
N THR A 33 -2.86 23.65 -3.44
CA THR A 33 -2.75 22.21 -3.12
C THR A 33 -1.71 21.51 -3.99
N LEU A 34 -1.65 21.81 -5.29
CA LEU A 34 -0.68 21.21 -6.20
C LEU A 34 0.77 21.50 -5.76
N ARG A 35 1.09 22.77 -5.47
CA ARG A 35 2.42 23.16 -4.98
C ARG A 35 2.69 22.60 -3.59
N GLY A 36 1.69 22.60 -2.72
CA GLY A 36 1.76 22.01 -1.38
C GLY A 36 2.12 20.52 -1.43
N SER A 37 1.38 19.74 -2.21
CA SER A 37 1.62 18.31 -2.44
C SER A 37 3.00 18.06 -3.04
N ALA A 38 3.38 18.82 -4.08
CA ALA A 38 4.69 18.66 -4.71
C ALA A 38 5.83 18.95 -3.71
N ILE A 39 5.77 20.09 -3.00
CA ILE A 39 6.77 20.45 -1.99
C ILE A 39 6.84 19.38 -0.91
N LEU A 40 5.70 18.91 -0.41
CA LEU A 40 5.66 17.92 0.66
C LEU A 40 6.23 16.57 0.21
N VAL A 41 5.88 16.08 -0.98
CA VAL A 41 6.43 14.82 -1.54
C VAL A 41 7.94 14.94 -1.75
N PHE A 42 8.41 16.00 -2.40
CA PHE A 42 9.84 16.16 -2.66
C PHE A 42 10.64 16.37 -1.37
N LEU A 43 10.09 17.09 -0.39
CA LEU A 43 10.72 17.27 0.92
C LEU A 43 10.78 15.96 1.70
N LEU A 44 9.66 15.24 1.80
CA LEU A 44 9.62 13.93 2.47
C LEU A 44 10.51 12.92 1.76
N GLY A 45 10.49 12.89 0.43
CA GLY A 45 11.38 12.05 -0.38
C GLY A 45 12.85 12.40 -0.15
N ALA A 46 13.20 13.69 -0.10
CA ALA A 46 14.55 14.12 0.23
C ALA A 46 14.97 13.71 1.64
N VAL A 47 14.06 13.81 2.63
CA VAL A 47 14.29 13.31 3.98
C VAL A 47 14.56 11.81 3.94
N VAL A 48 13.70 11.01 3.31
CA VAL A 48 13.83 9.55 3.26
C VAL A 48 15.11 9.11 2.53
N PHE A 49 15.41 9.68 1.35
CA PHE A 49 16.45 9.16 0.46
C PHE A 49 17.82 9.85 0.59
N LEU A 50 17.87 11.16 0.92
CA LEU A 50 19.11 11.95 0.91
C LEU A 50 19.69 12.17 2.31
N LEU A 51 18.86 12.29 3.35
CA LEU A 51 19.33 12.59 4.71
C LEU A 51 19.87 11.34 5.43
N PRO A 52 21.17 11.30 5.82
CA PRO A 52 21.74 10.14 6.50
C PRO A 52 21.07 9.82 7.84
N ALA A 53 20.67 10.86 8.59
CA ALA A 53 19.97 10.69 9.86
C ALA A 53 18.62 9.98 9.69
N ALA A 54 17.89 10.27 8.60
CA ALA A 54 16.63 9.61 8.30
C ALA A 54 16.83 8.12 7.99
N ARG A 55 17.93 7.74 7.31
CA ARG A 55 18.29 6.34 7.10
C ARG A 55 18.48 5.61 8.43
N GLY A 56 19.13 6.23 9.42
CA GLY A 56 19.28 5.67 10.76
C GLY A 56 17.93 5.39 11.43
N VAL A 57 16.99 6.35 11.36
CA VAL A 57 15.63 6.17 11.88
C VAL A 57 14.87 5.06 11.13
N LEU A 58 14.96 5.02 9.80
CA LEU A 58 14.32 4.00 8.99
C LEU A 58 14.85 2.59 9.28
N LEU A 59 16.15 2.46 9.56
CA LEU A 59 16.74 1.18 9.99
C LEU A 59 16.19 0.74 11.34
N VAL A 60 16.10 1.64 12.33
CA VAL A 60 15.48 1.32 13.62
C VAL A 60 14.04 0.85 13.46
N ILE A 61 13.26 1.54 12.62
CA ILE A 61 11.89 1.15 12.32
C ILE A 61 11.83 -0.20 11.60
N ASN A 62 12.73 -0.43 10.63
CA ASN A 62 12.82 -1.68 9.90
C ASN A 62 13.09 -2.85 10.86
N ASP A 63 14.09 -2.71 11.73
CA ASP A 63 14.45 -3.73 12.71
C ASP A 63 13.32 -3.99 13.71
N LEU A 64 12.60 -2.94 14.11
CA LEU A 64 11.42 -3.05 14.95
C LEU A 64 10.31 -3.86 14.26
N ILE A 65 9.97 -3.55 13.01
CA ILE A 65 8.95 -4.29 12.24
C ILE A 65 9.36 -5.76 12.07
N LEU A 66 10.64 -6.03 11.77
CA LEU A 66 11.16 -7.39 11.66
C LEU A 66 11.10 -8.14 12.99
N ALA A 67 11.36 -7.47 14.12
CA ALA A 67 11.22 -8.07 15.45
C ALA A 67 9.75 -8.43 15.76
N PHE A 68 8.80 -7.56 15.42
CA PHE A 68 7.36 -7.84 15.54
C PHE A 68 6.93 -9.01 14.64
N LEU A 69 7.42 -9.07 13.40
CA LEU A 69 7.17 -10.20 12.49
C LEU A 69 7.72 -11.51 13.05
N SER A 70 8.94 -11.50 13.59
CA SER A 70 9.52 -12.68 14.24
C SER A 70 8.78 -13.10 15.51
N ALA A 71 8.21 -12.14 16.26
CA ALA A 71 7.35 -12.46 17.40
C ALA A 71 6.04 -13.11 16.95
N SER A 72 5.42 -12.58 15.89
CA SER A 72 4.20 -13.14 15.29
C SER A 72 4.40 -14.58 14.81
N SER A 73 5.54 -14.88 14.17
CA SER A 73 5.81 -16.22 13.65
C SER A 73 5.87 -17.29 14.74
N ARG A 74 6.25 -16.95 15.98
CA ARG A 74 6.23 -17.89 17.12
C ARG A 74 4.81 -18.32 17.49
N GLY A 75 3.86 -17.37 17.47
CA GLY A 75 2.45 -17.67 17.71
C GLY A 75 1.86 -18.54 16.60
N ALA A 76 2.23 -18.26 15.34
CA ALA A 76 1.82 -19.06 14.20
C ALA A 76 2.40 -20.48 14.24
N GLU A 77 3.70 -20.64 14.54
CA GLU A 77 4.35 -21.95 14.70
C GLU A 77 3.72 -22.77 15.83
N PHE A 78 3.38 -22.14 16.96
CA PHE A 78 2.69 -22.85 18.05
C PHE A 78 1.32 -23.40 17.64
N LEU A 79 0.55 -22.65 16.85
CA LEU A 79 -0.80 -23.04 16.45
C LEU A 79 -0.84 -23.99 15.24
N LEU A 80 0.07 -23.80 14.29
CA LEU A 80 0.02 -24.43 12.96
C LEU A 80 1.21 -25.36 12.69
N GLY A 81 2.22 -25.38 13.56
CA GLY A 81 3.39 -26.23 13.43
C GLY A 81 4.16 -25.96 12.12
N PRO A 82 4.58 -27.00 11.39
CA PRO A 82 5.35 -26.86 10.15
C PRO A 82 4.67 -26.05 9.04
N LEU A 83 3.35 -25.87 9.08
CA LEU A 83 2.60 -25.06 8.11
C LEU A 83 2.98 -23.57 8.15
N ALA A 84 3.33 -23.07 9.34
CA ALA A 84 3.70 -21.67 9.56
C ALA A 84 5.16 -21.36 9.21
N LEU A 85 5.94 -22.36 8.79
CA LEU A 85 7.36 -22.21 8.48
C LEU A 85 7.58 -21.87 7.00
N SER A 86 8.45 -20.89 6.75
CA SER A 86 8.89 -20.58 5.38
C SER A 86 9.72 -21.74 4.80
N PRO A 87 9.76 -21.90 3.45
CA PRO A 87 10.57 -22.94 2.81
C PRO A 87 12.02 -22.96 3.32
N GLY A 88 12.54 -24.15 3.63
CA GLY A 88 13.91 -24.32 4.14
C GLY A 88 14.08 -24.15 5.66
N GLN A 89 13.00 -23.86 6.40
CA GLN A 89 13.01 -23.84 7.87
C GLN A 89 12.53 -25.17 8.46
N ALA A 90 12.84 -25.40 9.74
CA ALA A 90 12.35 -26.53 10.52
C ALA A 90 11.86 -26.05 11.89
N THR A 91 10.89 -26.77 12.47
CA THR A 91 10.35 -26.46 13.81
C THR A 91 11.41 -26.71 14.88
N GLY A 92 11.16 -26.25 16.10
CA GLY A 92 11.98 -26.64 17.27
C GLY A 92 12.08 -28.16 17.50
N ALA A 93 11.15 -28.94 16.96
CA ALA A 93 11.14 -30.41 17.01
C ALA A 93 11.84 -31.08 15.79
N GLY A 94 12.37 -30.30 14.85
CA GLY A 94 13.07 -30.79 13.66
C GLY A 94 12.17 -31.15 12.47
N GLU A 95 10.88 -30.81 12.52
CA GLU A 95 9.96 -31.05 11.40
C GLU A 95 10.16 -29.99 10.31
N PRO A 96 10.45 -30.38 9.05
CA PRO A 96 10.72 -29.42 7.99
C PRO A 96 9.44 -28.72 7.51
N SER A 97 9.59 -27.50 7.01
CA SER A 97 8.54 -26.78 6.29
C SER A 97 8.01 -27.61 5.12
N ILE A 98 6.69 -27.59 4.93
CA ILE A 98 6.02 -28.27 3.80
C ILE A 98 5.97 -27.40 2.53
N GLY A 99 6.61 -26.23 2.53
CA GLY A 99 6.59 -25.27 1.44
C GLY A 99 5.93 -23.95 1.84
N PHE A 100 5.63 -23.12 0.86
CA PHE A 100 5.01 -21.81 1.08
C PHE A 100 3.49 -21.94 1.13
N VAL A 101 2.90 -21.68 2.30
CA VAL A 101 1.45 -21.67 2.52
C VAL A 101 1.05 -20.28 2.99
N LEU A 102 0.57 -19.46 2.05
CA LEU A 102 0.19 -18.06 2.30
C LEU A 102 -0.73 -17.92 3.52
N ALA A 103 -1.79 -18.73 3.61
CA ALA A 103 -2.75 -18.65 4.69
C ALA A 103 -2.14 -18.95 6.08
N ALA A 104 -1.12 -19.81 6.16
CA ALA A 104 -0.52 -20.22 7.42
C ALA A 104 0.69 -19.36 7.83
N GLN A 105 1.36 -18.73 6.86
CA GLN A 105 2.63 -18.01 7.08
C GLN A 105 2.43 -16.49 7.14
N VAL A 106 1.44 -15.98 6.40
CA VAL A 106 1.27 -14.55 6.15
C VAL A 106 0.09 -13.98 6.94
N LEU A 107 -1.06 -14.65 6.90
CA LEU A 107 -2.28 -14.14 7.53
C LEU A 107 -2.23 -14.04 9.07
N PRO A 108 -1.51 -14.92 9.81
CA PRO A 108 -1.33 -14.73 11.25
C PRO A 108 -0.63 -13.41 11.61
N ALA A 109 0.22 -12.89 10.72
CA ALA A 109 0.83 -11.59 10.92
C ALA A 109 -0.21 -10.47 10.87
N VAL A 110 -1.22 -10.55 10.00
CA VAL A 110 -2.33 -9.59 9.95
C VAL A 110 -3.07 -9.54 11.29
N ILE A 111 -3.37 -10.71 11.88
CA ILE A 111 -4.02 -10.82 13.18
C ILE A 111 -3.16 -10.16 14.27
N PHE A 112 -1.88 -10.50 14.31
CA PHE A 112 -0.95 -9.97 15.29
C PHE A 112 -0.77 -8.45 15.19
N PHE A 113 -0.57 -7.92 13.98
CA PHE A 113 -0.42 -6.49 13.77
C PHE A 113 -1.71 -5.73 14.10
N ALA A 114 -2.89 -6.28 13.79
CA ALA A 114 -4.16 -5.68 14.21
C ALA A 114 -4.29 -5.61 15.73
N SER A 115 -3.90 -6.66 16.46
CA SER A 115 -3.86 -6.67 17.92
C SER A 115 -2.92 -5.61 18.50
N ILE A 116 -1.70 -5.49 17.96
CA ILE A 116 -0.74 -4.48 18.40
C ILE A 116 -1.24 -3.07 18.08
N MET A 117 -1.81 -2.85 16.90
CA MET A 117 -2.39 -1.55 16.54
C MET A 117 -3.54 -1.15 17.47
N ALA A 118 -4.40 -2.09 17.85
CA ALA A 118 -5.45 -1.85 18.84
C ALA A 118 -4.87 -1.48 20.22
N VAL A 119 -3.79 -2.14 20.66
CA VAL A 119 -3.09 -1.77 21.91
C VAL A 119 -2.47 -0.38 21.81
N LEU A 120 -1.77 -0.05 20.71
CA LEU A 120 -1.17 1.28 20.51
C LEU A 120 -2.23 2.39 20.45
N HIS A 121 -3.41 2.09 19.90
CA HIS A 121 -4.56 2.98 19.89
C HIS A 121 -5.11 3.18 21.31
N HIS A 122 -5.33 2.11 22.07
CA HIS A 122 -5.80 2.16 23.46
C HIS A 122 -4.82 2.92 24.38
N LEU A 123 -3.51 2.75 24.18
CA LEU A 123 -2.46 3.50 24.88
C LEU A 123 -2.30 4.95 24.40
N ARG A 124 -3.11 5.40 23.42
CA ARG A 124 -3.09 6.74 22.83
C ARG A 124 -1.74 7.14 22.22
N LEU A 125 -0.95 6.18 21.75
CA LEU A 125 0.33 6.43 21.08
C LEU A 125 0.16 6.93 19.64
N ILE A 126 -0.95 6.55 18.99
CA ILE A 126 -1.24 6.92 17.59
C ILE A 126 -1.81 8.34 17.48
N ALA A 127 -2.71 8.71 18.40
CA ALA A 127 -3.40 10.01 18.40
C ALA A 127 -2.49 11.25 18.26
N PRO A 128 -1.35 11.38 18.96
CA PRO A 128 -0.48 12.55 18.80
C PRO A 128 0.17 12.60 17.40
N VAL A 129 0.53 11.45 16.84
CA VAL A 129 1.13 11.36 15.51
C VAL A 129 0.11 11.73 14.44
N VAL A 130 -1.10 11.17 14.53
CA VAL A 130 -2.23 11.51 13.65
C VAL A 130 -2.57 13.00 13.74
N GLY A 131 -2.62 13.56 14.96
CA GLY A 131 -2.87 15.00 15.14
C GLY A 131 -1.77 15.88 14.54
N PHE A 132 -0.51 15.46 14.60
CA PHE A 132 0.61 16.16 13.97
C PHE A 132 0.46 16.16 12.44
N PHE A 133 0.29 14.99 11.82
CA PHE A 133 0.13 14.89 10.37
C PHE A 133 -1.15 15.55 9.88
N GLY A 134 -2.24 15.49 10.67
CA GLY A 134 -3.50 16.14 10.32
C GLY A 134 -3.31 17.65 10.20
N ARG A 135 -2.62 18.27 11.16
CA ARG A 135 -2.29 19.70 11.08
C ARG A 135 -1.31 20.01 9.96
N LEU A 136 -0.34 19.13 9.71
CA LEU A 136 0.61 19.29 8.61
C LEU A 136 -0.12 19.29 7.26
N PHE A 137 -0.95 18.29 6.99
CA PHE A 137 -1.69 18.15 5.74
C PHE A 137 -2.72 19.26 5.57
N HIS A 138 -3.49 19.57 6.62
CA HIS A 138 -4.45 20.68 6.59
C HIS A 138 -3.78 22.01 6.19
N ARG A 139 -2.62 22.33 6.76
CA ARG A 139 -1.90 23.59 6.47
C ARG A 139 -1.17 23.59 5.14
N THR A 140 -0.52 22.48 4.78
CA THR A 140 0.36 22.44 3.60
C THR A 140 -0.40 22.13 2.32
N LEU A 141 -1.45 21.32 2.39
CA LEU A 141 -2.22 20.84 1.25
C LEU A 141 -3.54 21.61 1.06
N GLU A 142 -3.88 22.51 1.99
CA GLU A 142 -5.17 23.25 2.04
C GLU A 142 -6.38 22.31 1.99
N LEU A 143 -6.27 21.16 2.66
CA LEU A 143 -7.38 20.21 2.82
C LEU A 143 -8.36 20.68 3.88
N SER A 144 -9.60 20.19 3.81
CA SER A 144 -10.50 20.29 4.95
C SER A 144 -9.96 19.54 6.17
N GLY A 145 -10.46 19.87 7.35
CA GLY A 145 -10.07 19.18 8.57
C GLY A 145 -10.33 17.68 8.52
N ALA A 146 -11.49 17.27 8.02
CA ALA A 146 -11.89 15.87 7.93
C ALA A 146 -11.06 15.09 6.89
N GLU A 147 -10.76 15.69 5.73
CA GLU A 147 -9.84 15.12 4.73
C GLU A 147 -8.44 14.93 5.31
N ALA A 148 -7.91 15.95 5.99
CA ALA A 148 -6.57 15.90 6.57
C ALA A 148 -6.48 14.86 7.69
N LEU A 149 -7.53 14.73 8.51
CA LEU A 149 -7.64 13.68 9.50
C LEU A 149 -7.65 12.30 8.84
N ALA A 150 -8.50 12.09 7.82
CA ALA A 150 -8.57 10.82 7.08
C ALA A 150 -7.20 10.42 6.52
N GLY A 151 -6.53 11.33 5.80
CA GLY A 151 -5.20 11.07 5.25
C GLY A 151 -4.17 10.70 6.33
N SER A 152 -4.25 11.31 7.51
CA SER A 152 -3.33 11.02 8.62
C SER A 152 -3.59 9.66 9.28
N VAL A 153 -4.86 9.27 9.40
CA VAL A 153 -5.25 7.96 9.92
C VAL A 153 -4.87 6.85 8.93
N HIS A 154 -5.00 7.10 7.62
CA HIS A 154 -4.64 6.16 6.55
C HIS A 154 -3.16 5.76 6.50
N MET A 155 -2.28 6.49 7.20
CA MET A 155 -0.88 6.10 7.39
C MET A 155 -0.74 4.82 8.21
N PHE A 156 -1.70 4.58 9.12
CA PHE A 156 -1.65 3.51 10.11
C PHE A 156 -2.70 2.44 9.82
N PHE A 157 -3.91 2.88 9.47
CA PHE A 157 -5.05 2.01 9.26
C PHE A 157 -5.42 1.97 7.77
N GLY A 158 -6.01 0.87 7.31
CA GLY A 158 -6.46 0.75 5.93
C GLY A 158 -7.89 1.26 5.79
N VAL A 159 -8.75 0.36 5.32
CA VAL A 159 -10.19 0.58 5.14
C VAL A 159 -10.91 0.92 6.45
N GLU A 160 -10.34 0.55 7.59
CA GLU A 160 -10.88 0.84 8.93
C GLU A 160 -10.93 2.34 9.24
N THR A 161 -10.15 3.16 8.52
CA THR A 161 -10.13 4.63 8.63
C THR A 161 -11.50 5.27 8.39
N ALA A 162 -12.39 4.63 7.63
CA ALA A 162 -13.76 5.12 7.42
C ALA A 162 -14.52 5.31 8.76
N ALA A 163 -14.23 4.48 9.77
CA ALA A 163 -14.80 4.61 11.10
C ALA A 163 -14.29 5.88 11.82
N ALA A 164 -13.00 6.17 11.71
CA ALA A 164 -12.35 7.33 12.35
C ALA A 164 -12.90 8.69 11.88
N VAL A 165 -13.41 8.76 10.65
CA VAL A 165 -14.03 9.97 10.05
C VAL A 165 -15.54 9.84 9.81
N ARG A 166 -16.16 8.77 10.31
CA ARG A 166 -17.58 8.46 10.11
C ARG A 166 -18.54 9.62 10.39
N PRO A 167 -18.36 10.45 11.45
CA PRO A 167 -19.26 11.58 11.71
C PRO A 167 -19.29 12.63 10.60
N TYR A 168 -18.23 12.71 9.78
CA TYR A 168 -18.05 13.74 8.77
C TYR A 168 -18.42 13.27 7.37
N LEU A 169 -18.49 11.95 7.12
CA LEU A 169 -18.71 11.38 5.79
C LEU A 169 -19.97 11.90 5.08
N ASN A 170 -21.07 12.10 5.83
CA ASN A 170 -22.33 12.58 5.26
C ASN A 170 -22.28 14.06 4.85
N GLY A 171 -21.42 14.87 5.48
CA GLY A 171 -21.24 16.29 5.19
C GLY A 171 -20.14 16.57 4.16
N MET A 172 -19.40 15.54 3.74
CA MET A 172 -18.28 15.70 2.82
C MET A 172 -18.74 16.07 1.40
N THR A 173 -18.02 17.00 0.77
CA THR A 173 -18.17 17.26 -0.66
C THR A 173 -17.71 16.06 -1.49
N ARG A 174 -18.00 16.06 -2.79
CA ARG A 174 -17.50 15.02 -3.70
C ARG A 174 -15.96 15.04 -3.83
N SER A 175 -15.32 16.19 -3.71
CA SER A 175 -13.87 16.29 -3.75
C SER A 175 -13.25 15.75 -2.46
N GLU A 176 -13.90 16.00 -1.31
CA GLU A 176 -13.54 15.39 -0.02
C GLU A 176 -13.62 13.87 -0.06
N LEU A 177 -14.76 13.34 -0.50
CA LEU A 177 -14.93 11.89 -0.62
C LEU A 177 -13.93 11.27 -1.61
N LEU A 178 -13.67 11.91 -2.76
CA LEU A 178 -12.66 11.40 -3.70
C LEU A 178 -11.27 11.38 -3.07
N THR A 179 -10.90 12.41 -2.31
CA THR A 179 -9.59 12.50 -1.66
C THR A 179 -9.44 11.39 -0.60
N VAL A 180 -10.46 11.16 0.22
CA VAL A 180 -10.47 10.07 1.21
C VAL A 180 -10.32 8.71 0.50
N LEU A 181 -11.14 8.44 -0.54
CA LEU A 181 -11.08 7.19 -1.29
C LEU A 181 -9.74 6.98 -2.00
N ALA A 182 -9.21 8.03 -2.64
CA ALA A 182 -7.92 7.98 -3.32
C ALA A 182 -6.78 7.73 -2.33
N SER A 183 -6.81 8.38 -1.15
CA SER A 183 -5.81 8.16 -0.11
C SER A 183 -5.83 6.71 0.39
N ASN A 184 -7.02 6.15 0.66
CA ASN A 184 -7.19 4.76 1.06
C ASN A 184 -6.64 3.76 0.04
N LEU A 185 -6.89 3.98 -1.25
CA LEU A 185 -6.44 3.09 -2.32
C LEU A 185 -4.95 3.25 -2.66
N SER A 186 -4.32 4.34 -2.20
CA SER A 186 -2.91 4.65 -2.47
C SER A 186 -1.95 4.22 -1.36
N THR A 187 -2.46 3.97 -0.15
CA THR A 187 -1.66 3.58 1.00
C THR A 187 -1.79 2.09 1.28
N VAL A 188 -0.81 1.55 2.00
CA VAL A 188 -0.85 0.21 2.55
C VAL A 188 -1.22 0.29 4.03
N ALA A 189 -2.17 -0.55 4.46
CA ALA A 189 -2.52 -0.70 5.86
C ALA A 189 -1.35 -1.30 6.64
N SER A 190 -1.12 -0.86 7.89
CA SER A 190 -0.07 -1.46 8.73
C SER A 190 -0.30 -2.96 8.99
N THR A 191 -1.55 -3.41 8.92
CA THR A 191 -1.93 -4.83 9.08
C THR A 191 -1.48 -5.69 7.91
N THR A 192 -1.49 -5.17 6.67
CA THR A 192 -1.03 -5.91 5.47
C THR A 192 0.42 -5.62 5.10
N LEU A 193 1.02 -4.55 5.62
CA LEU A 193 2.45 -4.24 5.47
C LEU A 193 3.36 -5.44 5.77
N ALA A 194 3.02 -6.18 6.83
CA ALA A 194 3.69 -7.40 7.25
C ALA A 194 3.86 -8.42 6.12
N ILE A 195 2.83 -8.58 5.29
CA ILE A 195 2.80 -9.53 4.18
C ILE A 195 3.89 -9.19 3.16
N TYR A 196 3.94 -7.93 2.75
CA TYR A 196 4.84 -7.47 1.70
C TYR A 196 6.29 -7.46 2.18
N VAL A 197 6.52 -7.15 3.47
CA VAL A 197 7.84 -7.29 4.10
C VAL A 197 8.30 -8.75 4.07
N LEU A 198 7.43 -9.71 4.38
CA LEU A 198 7.80 -11.13 4.35
C LEU A 198 8.23 -11.60 2.95
N PHE A 199 7.60 -11.09 1.88
CA PHE A 199 7.98 -11.44 0.52
C PHE A 199 9.31 -10.84 0.07
N LEU A 200 9.65 -9.65 0.56
CA LEU A 200 10.77 -8.88 0.04
C LEU A 200 12.00 -8.83 0.94
N LYS A 201 11.88 -9.11 2.25
CA LYS A 201 12.99 -8.93 3.22
C LYS A 201 14.27 -9.69 2.84
N ASP A 202 14.15 -10.85 2.18
CA ASP A 202 15.31 -11.67 1.82
C ASP A 202 16.04 -11.12 0.59
N ALA A 203 15.33 -10.43 -0.31
CA ALA A 203 15.92 -9.75 -1.46
C ALA A 203 16.34 -8.30 -1.13
N PHE A 204 15.60 -7.63 -0.25
CA PHE A 204 15.83 -6.25 0.15
C PHE A 204 15.61 -6.05 1.66
N PRO A 205 16.66 -6.21 2.49
CA PRO A 205 16.53 -6.22 3.96
C PRO A 205 15.96 -4.96 4.60
N GLN A 206 16.01 -3.83 3.90
CA GLN A 206 15.53 -2.51 4.37
C GLN A 206 14.08 -2.22 3.92
N ILE A 207 13.40 -3.20 3.32
CA ILE A 207 12.10 -3.00 2.67
C ILE A 207 11.03 -2.48 3.62
N ALA A 208 11.03 -2.87 4.91
CA ALA A 208 9.99 -2.45 5.84
C ALA A 208 10.03 -0.93 6.06
N GLY A 209 11.23 -0.35 6.17
CA GLY A 209 11.39 1.10 6.25
C GLY A 209 10.94 1.81 4.96
N HIS A 210 11.21 1.21 3.80
CA HIS A 210 10.79 1.74 2.50
C HIS A 210 9.28 1.71 2.31
N LEU A 211 8.62 0.60 2.63
CA LEU A 211 7.17 0.47 2.53
C LEU A 211 6.43 1.40 3.50
N LEU A 212 6.95 1.58 4.72
CA LEU A 212 6.39 2.60 5.63
C LEU A 212 6.54 4.02 5.06
N SER A 213 7.71 4.32 4.49
CA SER A 213 7.96 5.60 3.84
C SER A 213 7.05 5.80 2.62
N ALA A 214 6.75 4.73 1.88
CA ALA A 214 5.83 4.75 0.75
C ALA A 214 4.42 5.17 1.20
N SER A 215 3.88 4.58 2.28
CA SER A 215 2.58 4.99 2.84
C SER A 215 2.53 6.48 3.20
N LEU A 216 3.61 7.05 3.75
CA LEU A 216 3.67 8.48 4.06
C LEU A 216 3.71 9.36 2.80
N LEU A 217 4.47 8.95 1.77
CA LEU A 217 4.57 9.67 0.50
C LEU A 217 3.29 9.57 -0.34
N SER A 218 2.54 8.48 -0.21
CA SER A 218 1.29 8.24 -0.95
C SER A 218 0.19 9.23 -0.62
N ILE A 219 0.15 9.82 0.59
CA ILE A 219 -0.91 10.77 0.97
C ILE A 219 -0.86 12.06 0.15
N PRO A 220 0.24 12.83 0.13
CA PRO A 220 0.29 14.02 -0.71
C PRO A 220 0.20 13.70 -2.22
N CYS A 221 0.65 12.52 -2.67
CA CYS A 221 0.46 12.04 -4.04
C CYS A 221 -1.01 11.74 -4.39
N SER A 222 -1.76 11.10 -3.49
CA SER A 222 -3.19 10.82 -3.69
C SER A 222 -4.02 12.09 -3.63
N VAL A 223 -3.69 13.02 -2.75
CA VAL A 223 -4.28 14.38 -2.72
C VAL A 223 -4.02 15.09 -4.04
N LEU A 224 -2.79 15.03 -4.56
CA LEU A 224 -2.43 15.61 -5.86
C LEU A 224 -3.30 15.06 -6.98
N ALA A 225 -3.39 13.72 -7.09
CA ALA A 225 -4.19 13.06 -8.11
C ALA A 225 -5.69 13.35 -7.96
N ALA A 226 -6.23 13.23 -6.74
CA ALA A 226 -7.64 13.46 -6.46
C ALA A 226 -8.07 14.90 -6.78
N LYS A 227 -7.28 15.89 -6.37
CA LYS A 227 -7.59 17.32 -6.59
C LYS A 227 -7.35 17.76 -8.04
N LEU A 228 -6.50 17.06 -8.79
CA LEU A 228 -6.40 17.23 -10.25
C LEU A 228 -7.61 16.65 -10.99
N MET A 229 -8.12 15.49 -10.53
CA MET A 229 -9.30 14.84 -11.10
C MET A 229 -10.60 15.59 -10.77
N LEU A 230 -10.78 15.98 -9.51
CA LEU A 230 -11.96 16.66 -9.00
C LEU A 230 -11.54 17.70 -7.94
N PRO A 231 -11.19 18.93 -8.36
CA PRO A 231 -10.89 20.01 -7.43
C PRO A 231 -12.09 20.37 -6.56
N GLU A 232 -11.82 20.94 -5.39
CA GLU A 232 -12.86 21.42 -4.48
C GLU A 232 -13.53 22.66 -5.06
N THR A 233 -14.86 22.65 -5.09
CA THR A 233 -15.69 23.76 -5.59
C THR A 233 -16.74 24.21 -4.59
N ALA A 234 -17.01 23.40 -3.56
CA ALA A 234 -17.92 23.74 -2.48
C ALA A 234 -17.12 24.17 -1.24
N THR A 235 -17.82 24.59 -0.19
CA THR A 235 -17.22 24.97 1.09
C THR A 235 -17.31 23.80 2.07
N PRO A 236 -16.20 23.15 2.44
CA PRO A 236 -16.21 22.07 3.41
C PRO A 236 -16.66 22.52 4.81
N GLU A 237 -17.43 21.70 5.50
CA GLU A 237 -17.90 22.00 6.87
C GLU A 237 -16.74 22.10 7.88
N THR A 238 -15.67 21.33 7.65
CA THR A 238 -14.49 21.25 8.54
C THR A 238 -13.32 22.10 8.06
N ALA A 239 -13.54 23.10 7.20
CA ALA A 239 -12.47 23.92 6.62
C ALA A 239 -11.62 24.69 7.65
N GLY A 240 -12.14 24.94 8.86
CA GLY A 240 -11.48 25.79 9.86
C GLY A 240 -10.45 25.09 10.77
N ALA A 241 -10.60 23.79 11.02
CA ALA A 241 -9.72 23.04 11.91
C ALA A 241 -9.83 21.54 11.69
N VAL A 242 -8.75 20.83 12.00
CA VAL A 242 -8.74 19.36 12.03
C VAL A 242 -9.56 18.88 13.23
N PRO A 243 -10.67 18.16 13.01
CA PRO A 243 -11.46 17.63 14.11
C PRO A 243 -10.69 16.55 14.88
N PRO A 244 -11.06 16.27 16.14
CA PRO A 244 -10.56 15.09 16.82
C PRO A 244 -11.03 13.83 16.08
N MET A 245 -10.20 12.79 16.14
CA MET A 245 -10.59 11.45 15.70
C MET A 245 -11.82 10.98 16.46
N ALA A 246 -12.75 10.31 15.78
CA ALA A 246 -13.90 9.70 16.43
C ALA A 246 -13.42 8.76 17.54
N ARG A 247 -14.00 8.88 18.73
CA ARG A 247 -13.78 7.96 19.85
C ARG A 247 -14.72 6.78 19.66
N GLU A 248 -14.25 5.70 19.05
CA GLU A 248 -14.93 4.42 19.16
C GLU A 248 -14.36 3.66 20.36
N ASP A 249 -15.27 3.31 21.27
CA ASP A 249 -15.16 2.47 22.47
C ASP A 249 -13.75 2.26 23.06
N GLU A 250 -13.45 3.04 24.11
CA GLU A 250 -12.29 2.78 24.96
C GLU A 250 -12.47 1.43 25.66
N HIS A 251 -11.72 0.41 25.23
CA HIS A 251 -11.61 -0.85 25.95
C HIS A 251 -11.16 -0.59 27.39
N GLU A 252 -11.74 -1.28 28.37
CA GLU A 252 -11.41 -1.06 29.79
C GLU A 252 -9.98 -1.50 30.17
N SER A 253 -9.35 -2.36 29.37
CA SER A 253 -7.99 -2.87 29.63
C SER A 253 -7.18 -3.07 28.36
N VAL A 254 -5.85 -3.04 28.51
CA VAL A 254 -4.88 -3.35 27.43
C VAL A 254 -5.12 -4.74 26.85
N MET A 255 -5.43 -5.72 27.71
CA MET A 255 -5.73 -7.09 27.26
C MET A 255 -7.05 -7.15 26.48
N GLY A 256 -8.06 -6.37 26.91
CA GLY A 256 -9.31 -6.22 26.17
C GLY A 256 -9.09 -5.63 24.77
N ALA A 257 -8.27 -4.58 24.66
CA ALA A 257 -7.90 -3.99 23.37
C ALA A 257 -7.14 -4.98 22.48
N LEU A 258 -6.20 -5.75 23.06
CA LEU A 258 -5.46 -6.78 22.36
C LEU A 258 -6.39 -7.87 21.79
N ALA A 259 -7.33 -8.37 22.60
CA ALA A 259 -8.28 -9.39 22.19
C ALA A 259 -9.24 -8.89 21.11
N ALA A 260 -9.73 -7.65 21.22
CA ALA A 260 -10.60 -7.06 20.21
C ALA A 260 -9.86 -6.85 18.89
N GLY A 261 -8.64 -6.32 18.94
CA GLY A 261 -7.78 -6.16 17.76
C GLY A 261 -7.46 -7.49 17.09
N ALA A 262 -7.29 -8.58 17.85
CA ALA A 262 -7.11 -9.92 17.29
C ALA A 262 -8.35 -10.40 16.52
N TRP A 263 -9.56 -10.16 17.06
CA TRP A 263 -10.80 -10.50 16.37
C TRP A 263 -11.01 -9.69 15.10
N ASP A 264 -10.70 -8.40 15.13
CA ASP A 264 -10.78 -7.55 13.93
C ASP A 264 -9.75 -7.96 12.89
N GLY A 265 -8.51 -8.24 13.30
CA GLY A 265 -7.48 -8.81 12.45
C GLY A 265 -7.88 -10.15 11.82
N LEU A 266 -8.57 -11.02 12.57
CA LEU A 266 -9.10 -12.28 12.04
C LEU A 266 -10.15 -12.04 10.94
N LYS A 267 -11.07 -11.07 11.14
CA LYS A 267 -12.05 -10.70 10.10
C LYS A 267 -11.35 -10.18 8.84
N VAL A 268 -10.31 -9.36 8.99
CA VAL A 268 -9.50 -8.87 7.86
C VAL A 268 -8.81 -10.03 7.14
N ALA A 269 -8.13 -10.93 7.87
CA ALA A 269 -7.47 -12.10 7.31
C ALA A 269 -8.45 -13.04 6.57
N ALA A 270 -9.62 -13.29 7.15
CA ALA A 270 -10.69 -14.05 6.51
C ALA A 270 -11.22 -13.36 5.26
N GLY A 271 -11.35 -12.03 5.28
CA GLY A 271 -11.72 -11.20 4.13
C GLY A 271 -10.71 -11.32 2.99
N ILE A 272 -9.41 -11.18 3.27
CA ILE A 272 -8.33 -11.36 2.30
C ILE A 272 -8.41 -12.76 1.68
N THR A 273 -8.53 -13.80 2.51
CA THR A 273 -8.63 -15.20 2.04
C THR A 273 -9.81 -15.38 1.11
N THR A 274 -10.98 -14.90 1.52
CA THR A 274 -12.24 -15.05 0.79
C THR A 274 -12.17 -14.36 -0.57
N ILE A 275 -11.68 -13.11 -0.60
CA ILE A 275 -11.56 -12.32 -1.82
C ILE A 275 -10.52 -12.93 -2.76
N LEU A 276 -9.36 -13.37 -2.25
CA LEU A 276 -8.33 -14.00 -3.09
C LEU A 276 -8.85 -15.28 -3.75
N ILE A 277 -9.54 -16.16 -3.01
CA ILE A 277 -10.12 -17.38 -3.58
C ILE A 277 -11.12 -17.03 -4.69
N ALA A 278 -12.03 -16.09 -4.43
CA ALA A 278 -13.06 -15.70 -5.39
C ALA A 278 -12.47 -15.04 -6.65
N VAL A 279 -11.59 -14.04 -6.47
CA VAL A 279 -11.00 -13.26 -7.57
C VAL A 279 -10.04 -14.10 -8.40
N LEU A 280 -9.13 -14.87 -7.77
CA LEU A 280 -8.19 -15.71 -8.51
C LEU A 280 -8.91 -16.83 -9.26
N GLY A 281 -9.96 -17.40 -8.67
CA GLY A 281 -10.81 -18.38 -9.36
C GLY A 281 -11.51 -17.77 -10.58
N LEU A 282 -12.11 -16.58 -10.43
CA LEU A 282 -12.77 -15.88 -11.54
C LEU A 282 -11.77 -15.50 -12.64
N VAL A 283 -10.57 -15.04 -12.27
CA VAL A 283 -9.52 -14.72 -13.24
C VAL A 283 -9.07 -15.97 -13.98
N GLY A 284 -8.93 -17.11 -13.31
CA GLY A 284 -8.63 -18.39 -13.99
C GLY A 284 -9.69 -18.79 -15.02
N VAL A 285 -10.98 -18.53 -14.73
CA VAL A 285 -12.07 -18.74 -15.69
C VAL A 285 -11.94 -17.78 -16.88
N LEU A 286 -11.66 -16.50 -16.64
CA LEU A 286 -11.46 -15.52 -17.70
C LEU A 286 -10.24 -15.87 -18.57
N ASP A 287 -9.13 -16.27 -17.96
CA ASP A 287 -7.91 -16.68 -18.65
C ASP A 287 -8.16 -17.92 -19.52
N TYR A 288 -8.98 -18.86 -19.07
CA TYR A 288 -9.39 -20.00 -19.89
C TYR A 288 -10.16 -19.57 -21.16
N PHE A 289 -11.12 -18.65 -21.03
CA PHE A 289 -11.85 -18.11 -22.18
C PHE A 289 -10.94 -17.28 -23.12
N LEU A 290 -10.00 -16.51 -22.58
CA LEU A 290 -9.04 -15.74 -23.37
C LEU A 290 -8.04 -16.65 -24.10
N ALA A 291 -7.55 -17.69 -23.44
CA ALA A 291 -6.66 -18.67 -24.04
C ALA A 291 -7.32 -19.43 -25.19
N THR A 292 -8.58 -19.86 -25.01
CA THR A 292 -9.34 -20.55 -26.07
C THR A 292 -9.67 -19.62 -27.24
N ALA A 293 -10.06 -18.37 -26.99
CA ALA A 293 -10.34 -17.40 -28.05
C ALA A 293 -9.07 -16.99 -28.82
N SER A 294 -7.96 -16.74 -28.12
CA SER A 294 -6.70 -16.31 -28.75
C SER A 294 -6.07 -17.40 -29.62
N GLY A 295 -6.27 -18.68 -29.28
CA GLY A 295 -5.85 -19.82 -30.11
C GLY A 295 -6.51 -19.88 -31.49
N TRP A 296 -7.60 -19.13 -31.72
CA TRP A 296 -8.21 -19.01 -33.06
C TRP A 296 -7.57 -17.93 -33.93
N PHE A 297 -6.86 -16.98 -33.32
CA PHE A 297 -6.30 -15.81 -34.00
C PHE A 297 -4.77 -15.76 -34.00
N THR A 298 -4.11 -16.56 -33.16
CA THR A 298 -2.66 -16.51 -32.97
C THR A 298 -2.09 -17.92 -32.90
N GLU A 299 -1.05 -18.20 -33.69
CA GLU A 299 -0.23 -19.44 -33.59
C GLU A 299 0.81 -19.35 -32.45
N SER A 300 0.72 -18.34 -31.57
CA SER A 300 1.66 -18.16 -30.48
C SER A 300 1.55 -19.29 -29.46
N ALA A 301 2.69 -19.84 -29.04
CA ALA A 301 2.76 -20.94 -28.08
C ALA A 301 2.29 -20.56 -26.66
N GLU A 302 2.21 -19.27 -26.33
CA GLU A 302 1.76 -18.80 -25.01
C GLU A 302 0.29 -18.36 -25.03
N PRO A 303 -0.55 -18.89 -24.12
CA PRO A 303 -1.95 -18.47 -24.01
C PRO A 303 -2.07 -17.04 -23.50
N VAL A 304 -2.98 -16.26 -24.10
CA VAL A 304 -3.24 -14.88 -23.67
C VAL A 304 -4.04 -14.89 -22.36
N THR A 305 -3.50 -14.23 -21.32
CA THR A 305 -4.17 -14.02 -20.02
C THR A 305 -4.57 -12.56 -19.83
N ILE A 306 -5.50 -12.30 -18.91
CA ILE A 306 -5.90 -10.93 -18.56
C ILE A 306 -4.72 -10.13 -17.98
N ALA A 307 -3.87 -10.79 -17.20
CA ALA A 307 -2.66 -10.20 -16.65
C ALA A 307 -1.66 -9.83 -17.77
N ALA A 308 -1.57 -10.61 -18.85
CA ALA A 308 -0.72 -10.27 -20.00
C ALA A 308 -1.27 -9.05 -20.78
N ILE A 309 -2.58 -9.00 -21.02
CA ILE A 309 -3.25 -7.87 -21.69
C ILE A 309 -3.02 -6.58 -20.90
N LEU A 310 -3.28 -6.62 -19.59
CA LEU A 310 -3.00 -5.48 -18.72
C LEU A 310 -1.51 -5.19 -18.65
N GLY A 311 -0.68 -6.22 -18.65
CA GLY A 311 0.77 -6.08 -18.74
C GLY A 311 1.18 -5.20 -19.92
N TRP A 312 0.60 -5.42 -21.10
CA TRP A 312 0.83 -4.59 -22.28
C TRP A 312 0.31 -3.16 -22.12
N LEU A 313 -0.87 -3.00 -21.51
CA LEU A 313 -1.47 -1.70 -21.22
C LEU A 313 -0.63 -0.86 -20.24
N PHE A 314 -0.02 -1.51 -19.25
CA PHE A 314 0.78 -0.86 -18.20
C PHE A 314 2.26 -0.68 -18.55
N ARG A 315 2.76 -1.24 -19.66
CA ARG A 315 4.15 -1.03 -20.14
C ARG A 315 4.52 0.46 -20.32
N PRO A 316 3.69 1.32 -20.95
CA PRO A 316 3.99 2.74 -21.05
C PRO A 316 4.09 3.38 -19.66
N LEU A 317 3.23 2.98 -18.73
CA LEU A 317 3.27 3.49 -17.35
C LEU A 317 4.57 3.07 -16.65
N ALA A 318 4.96 1.80 -16.77
CA ALA A 318 6.22 1.27 -16.24
C ALA A 318 7.44 2.02 -16.79
N TRP A 319 7.44 2.31 -18.09
CA TRP A 319 8.52 3.10 -18.68
C TRP A 319 8.55 4.53 -18.13
N VAL A 320 7.40 5.19 -18.03
CA VAL A 320 7.26 6.58 -17.56
C VAL A 320 7.71 6.76 -16.10
N ILE A 321 7.51 5.78 -15.23
CA ILE A 321 8.04 5.83 -13.85
C ILE A 321 9.56 5.59 -13.77
N GLY A 322 10.21 5.26 -14.90
CA GLY A 322 11.66 5.15 -15.03
C GLY A 322 12.25 3.79 -14.68
N ILE A 323 11.48 2.72 -14.96
CA ILE A 323 11.94 1.33 -14.96
C ILE A 323 13.02 1.13 -16.04
N GLU A 324 13.99 0.27 -15.75
CA GLU A 324 15.05 -0.09 -16.69
C GLU A 324 14.50 -0.84 -17.91
N GLY A 325 15.02 -0.57 -19.11
CA GLY A 325 14.44 -1.04 -20.37
C GLY A 325 14.21 -2.55 -20.45
N ALA A 326 15.14 -3.34 -19.92
CA ALA A 326 15.04 -4.80 -19.87
C ALA A 326 13.87 -5.28 -18.98
N ASP A 327 13.53 -4.50 -17.94
CA ASP A 327 12.55 -4.88 -16.93
C ASP A 327 11.14 -4.32 -17.21
N VAL A 328 10.98 -3.42 -18.20
CA VAL A 328 9.70 -2.74 -18.49
C VAL A 328 8.55 -3.73 -18.74
N ALA A 329 8.82 -4.84 -19.42
CA ALA A 329 7.80 -5.84 -19.70
C ALA A 329 7.33 -6.54 -18.41
N VAL A 330 8.26 -6.88 -17.52
CA VAL A 330 7.97 -7.52 -16.23
C VAL A 330 7.27 -6.54 -15.29
N ALA A 331 7.75 -5.29 -15.21
CA ALA A 331 7.11 -4.23 -14.45
C ALA A 331 5.68 -3.95 -14.93
N GLY A 332 5.46 -3.90 -16.25
CA GLY A 332 4.12 -3.75 -16.82
C GLY A 332 3.19 -4.88 -16.37
N ARG A 333 3.66 -6.14 -16.43
CA ARG A 333 2.91 -7.31 -15.95
C ARG A 333 2.55 -7.18 -14.48
N LEU A 334 3.51 -6.86 -13.61
CA LEU A 334 3.28 -6.74 -12.16
C LEU A 334 2.27 -5.61 -11.83
N LEU A 335 2.35 -4.47 -12.52
CA LEU A 335 1.39 -3.37 -12.37
C LEU A 335 -0.02 -3.77 -12.86
N GLY A 336 -0.11 -4.47 -13.99
CA GLY A 336 -1.39 -5.00 -14.49
C GLY A 336 -1.98 -6.08 -13.58
N GLN A 337 -1.13 -6.94 -13.03
CA GLN A 337 -1.49 -7.99 -12.08
C GLN A 337 -2.08 -7.40 -10.81
N ARG A 338 -1.51 -6.32 -10.27
CA ARG A 338 -2.05 -5.63 -9.10
C ARG A 338 -3.50 -5.19 -9.32
N LEU A 339 -3.85 -4.73 -10.52
CA LEU A 339 -5.19 -4.25 -10.81
C LEU A 339 -6.25 -5.35 -10.77
N VAL A 340 -5.92 -6.58 -11.19
CA VAL A 340 -6.92 -7.67 -11.34
C VAL A 340 -6.78 -8.78 -10.33
N LEU A 341 -5.55 -9.10 -9.87
CA LEU A 341 -5.30 -10.19 -8.93
C LEU A 341 -5.15 -9.74 -7.47
N THR A 342 -4.91 -8.44 -7.21
CA THR A 342 -4.41 -7.82 -5.95
C THR A 342 -2.90 -7.62 -5.87
N GLU A 343 -2.51 -6.71 -4.98
CA GLU A 343 -1.14 -6.41 -4.64
C GLU A 343 -0.43 -7.59 -3.95
N VAL A 344 -1.13 -8.44 -3.18
CA VAL A 344 -0.54 -9.60 -2.50
C VAL A 344 0.15 -10.53 -3.50
N VAL A 345 -0.54 -10.87 -4.59
CA VAL A 345 0.01 -11.76 -5.63
C VAL A 345 1.16 -11.08 -6.38
N SER A 346 1.05 -9.78 -6.61
CA SER A 346 2.08 -8.99 -7.30
C SER A 346 3.35 -8.86 -6.47
N TYR A 347 3.24 -8.65 -5.16
CA TYR A 347 4.36 -8.60 -4.23
C TYR A 347 5.03 -9.97 -4.05
N GLN A 348 4.26 -11.06 -4.04
CA GLN A 348 4.79 -12.42 -3.99
C GLN A 348 5.69 -12.71 -5.20
N GLU A 349 5.21 -12.35 -6.40
CA GLU A 349 5.97 -12.53 -7.63
C GLU A 349 7.20 -11.60 -7.69
N LEU A 350 7.05 -10.34 -7.29
CA LEU A 350 8.19 -9.41 -7.17
C LEU A 350 9.27 -9.96 -6.23
N GLY A 351 8.86 -10.53 -5.09
CA GLY A 351 9.77 -11.17 -4.14
C GLY A 351 10.55 -12.32 -4.76
N GLY A 352 9.88 -13.23 -5.47
CA GLY A 352 10.53 -14.34 -6.16
C GLY A 352 11.51 -13.89 -7.25
N LEU A 353 11.11 -12.92 -8.08
CA LEU A 353 11.97 -12.36 -9.14
C LEU A 353 13.19 -11.61 -8.57
N ALA A 354 13.00 -10.87 -7.48
CA ALA A 354 14.08 -10.16 -6.82
C ALA A 354 15.08 -11.13 -6.15
N GLN A 355 14.60 -12.20 -5.50
CA GLN A 355 15.46 -13.25 -4.92
C GLN A 355 16.25 -14.00 -6.00
N ALA A 356 15.64 -14.23 -7.16
CA ALA A 356 16.30 -14.85 -8.31
C ALA A 356 17.31 -13.94 -9.03
N GLY A 357 17.47 -12.68 -8.61
CA GLY A 357 18.34 -11.71 -9.28
C GLY A 357 17.89 -11.34 -10.69
N SER A 358 16.60 -11.53 -11.01
CA SER A 358 16.05 -11.32 -12.35
C SER A 358 15.67 -9.87 -12.64
N LEU A 359 15.73 -8.98 -11.64
CA LEU A 359 15.39 -7.56 -11.74
C LEU A 359 16.55 -6.70 -11.23
N SER A 360 16.73 -5.53 -11.83
CA SER A 360 17.70 -4.57 -11.30
C SER A 360 17.30 -4.05 -9.91
N PRO A 361 18.25 -3.71 -9.02
CA PRO A 361 17.93 -3.13 -7.71
C PRO A 361 17.08 -1.85 -7.80
N ARG A 362 17.27 -1.06 -8.88
CA ARG A 362 16.46 0.12 -9.17
C ARG A 362 15.01 -0.27 -9.45
N THR A 363 14.79 -1.25 -10.32
CA THR A 363 13.44 -1.74 -10.66
C THR A 363 12.73 -2.31 -9.44
N THR A 364 13.41 -3.14 -8.65
CA THR A 364 12.84 -3.70 -7.41
C THR A 364 12.41 -2.60 -6.44
N LEU A 365 13.24 -1.57 -6.27
CA LEU A 365 12.89 -0.42 -5.43
C LEU A 365 11.68 0.35 -5.98
N ILE A 366 11.65 0.69 -7.27
CA ILE A 366 10.53 1.43 -7.87
C ILE A 366 9.24 0.64 -7.78
N LEU A 367 9.28 -0.67 -8.09
CA LEU A 367 8.10 -1.54 -8.01
C LEU A 367 7.61 -1.74 -6.58
N SER A 368 8.51 -1.72 -5.59
CA SER A 368 8.12 -1.76 -4.17
C SER A 368 7.36 -0.50 -3.72
N TYR A 369 7.43 0.61 -4.46
CA TYR A 369 6.63 1.81 -4.19
C TYR A 369 5.40 1.93 -5.10
N ALA A 370 5.45 1.33 -6.29
CA ALA A 370 4.38 1.41 -7.29
C ALA A 370 3.31 0.32 -7.12
N LEU A 371 3.70 -0.84 -6.56
CA LEU A 371 2.80 -1.87 -6.06
C LEU A 371 2.33 -1.53 -4.67
#